data_AF-A0A9E4XZK9-F1
#
_entry.id   AF-A0A9E4XZK9-F1
#
_cell.length_a   1.000
_cell.length_b   1.000
_cell.length_c   1.000
_cell.angle_alpha   90.00
_cell.angle_beta   90.00
_cell.angle_gamma   90.00
#
_symmetry.space_group_name_H-M   'P 1'
#
loop_
_entity.id
_entity.type
_entity.pdbx_description
1 polymer ?
#
loop_
_entity_poly.entity_id
_entity_poly.type
_entity_poly.pdbx_seq_one_letter_code
_entity_poly.pdbx_strand_id
1 'polypeptide(L)' 'HVHSRVESQWTFVCQGRVDRKRLSLRLYTYRELCCLLEEAGFGNHRAYGSLDWEPYGQGSTWLYLVTTKL' A
#
# COMPACT_ATOMS: atom_id res chain seq x y z
N HIS A 1 -12.58 -6.74 0.45
CA HIS A 1 -11.15 -7.04 0.71
C HIS A 1 -10.90 -7.65 2.10
N VAL A 2 -11.59 -8.73 2.47
CA VAL A 2 -11.43 -9.35 3.82
C VAL A 2 -10.12 -10.15 3.94
N HIS A 3 -9.55 -10.61 2.82
CA HIS A 3 -8.36 -11.48 2.80
C HIS A 3 -7.02 -10.76 2.56
N SER A 4 -7.02 -9.44 2.32
CA SER A 4 -5.78 -8.69 2.03
C SER A 4 -5.08 -8.13 3.27
N ARG A 5 -5.67 -8.28 4.46
CA ARG A 5 -5.12 -7.71 5.69
C ARG A 5 -4.08 -8.64 6.29
N VAL A 6 -2.87 -8.11 6.48
CA VAL A 6 -1.80 -8.76 7.22
C VAL A 6 -1.66 -8.06 8.56
N GLU A 7 -1.81 -8.81 9.65
CA GLU A 7 -1.56 -8.31 11.00
C GLU A 7 -0.32 -8.96 11.57
N SER A 8 0.46 -8.18 12.30
CA SER A 8 1.64 -8.68 12.99
C SER A 8 1.81 -7.99 14.34
N GLN A 9 2.16 -8.77 15.35
CA GLN A 9 2.50 -8.28 16.68
C GLN A 9 3.91 -8.73 17.02
N TRP A 10 4.77 -7.76 17.31
CA TRP A 10 6.15 -7.97 17.70
C TRP A 10 6.30 -7.67 19.18
N THR A 11 6.95 -8.56 19.91
CA THR A 11 7.29 -8.34 21.31
C THR A 11 8.80 -8.30 21.43
N PHE A 12 9.33 -7.18 21.91
CA PHE A 12 10.75 -6.96 22.15
C PHE A 12 11.01 -7.05 23.65
N VAL A 13 12.02 -7.84 24.04
CA VAL A 13 12.47 -7.95 25.44
C VAL A 13 13.92 -7.53 25.51
N CYS A 14 14.22 -6.46 26.26
CA CYS A 14 15.57 -5.96 26.45
C CYS A 14 15.74 -5.45 27.88
N GLN A 15 16.73 -5.97 28.61
CA GLN A 15 17.02 -5.61 30.01
C GLN A 15 15.78 -5.60 30.92
N GLY A 16 14.92 -6.62 30.80
CA GLY A 16 13.68 -6.73 31.59
C GLY A 16 12.54 -5.82 31.13
N ARG A 17 12.78 -4.91 30.19
CA ARG A 17 11.72 -4.11 29.55
C ARG A 17 11.09 -4.91 28.42
N VAL A 18 9.75 -4.96 28.42
CA VAL A 18 8.95 -5.54 27.35
C VAL A 18 8.26 -4.43 26.56
N ASP A 19 8.52 -4.36 25.26
CA ASP A 19 7.82 -3.46 24.33
C ASP A 19 7.03 -4.28 23.32
N ARG A 20 5.86 -3.79 22.92
CA ARG A 20 5.00 -4.47 21.94
C ARG A 20 4.68 -3.51 20.81
N LYS A 21 4.97 -3.93 19.59
CA LYS A 21 4.62 -3.21 18.36
C LYS A 21 3.55 -3.97 17.61
N ARG A 22 2.56 -3.25 17.09
CA ARG A 22 1.52 -3.80 16.23
C ARG A 22 1.64 -3.17 14.85
N LEU A 23 1.50 -4.01 13.83
CA LEU A 23 1.51 -3.63 12.43
C LEU A 23 0.23 -4.19 11.79
N SER A 24 -0.46 -3.37 11.02
CA SER A 24 -1.56 -3.79 10.16
C SER A 24 -1.30 -3.27 8.75
N LEU A 25 -1.11 -4.18 7.81
CA LEU A 25 -0.91 -3.90 6.39
C LEU A 25 -2.11 -4.40 5.59
N ARG A 26 -2.33 -3.79 4.42
CA ARG A 26 -3.30 -4.28 3.42
C ARG A 26 -2.59 -4.43 2.09
N LEU A 27 -2.66 -5.62 1.52
CA LEU A 27 -2.06 -5.96 0.23
C LEU A 27 -3.12 -5.82 -0.86
N TYR A 28 -2.96 -4.81 -1.70
CA TYR A 28 -3.83 -4.59 -2.83
C TYR A 28 -3.06 -4.83 -4.13
N THR A 29 -3.71 -5.46 -5.09
CA THR A 29 -3.27 -5.37 -6.48
C THR A 29 -3.45 -3.95 -7.00
N TYR A 30 -2.71 -3.58 -8.03
CA TYR A 30 -2.90 -2.30 -8.73
C TYR A 30 -4.37 -2.07 -9.12
N ARG A 31 -5.03 -3.13 -9.64
CA ARG A 31 -6.43 -3.07 -10.05
C ARG A 31 -7.37 -2.77 -8.88
N GLU A 32 -7.17 -3.42 -7.74
CA GLU A 32 -7.99 -3.16 -6.55
C GLU A 32 -7.83 -1.73 -6.03
N LEU A 33 -6.61 -1.18 -6.07
CA LEU A 33 -6.38 0.22 -5.70
C LEU A 33 -7.14 1.18 -6.62
N CYS A 34 -7.10 0.95 -7.94
CA CYS A 34 -7.86 1.77 -8.88
C CYS A 34 -9.37 1.69 -8.61
N CYS A 35 -9.93 0.50 -8.44
CA CYS A 35 -11.36 0.36 -8.14
C CYS A 35 -11.76 1.07 -6.84
N LEU A 36 -10.95 0.97 -5.78
CA LEU A 36 -11.21 1.68 -4.52
C LEU A 36 -11.16 3.21 -4.68
N LEU A 37 -10.28 3.71 -5.55
CA LEU A 37 -10.19 5.15 -5.84
C LEU A 37 -11.37 5.61 -6.70
N GLU A 38 -11.78 4.81 -7.68
CA GLU A 38 -12.98 5.06 -8.49
C GLU A 38 -14.24 5.14 -7.61
N GLU A 39 -14.42 4.18 -6.69
CA GLU A 39 -15.52 4.18 -5.72
C GLU A 39 -15.49 5.42 -4.81
N ALA A 40 -14.29 5.96 -4.53
CA ALA A 40 -14.10 7.18 -3.76
C ALA A 40 -14.23 8.48 -4.58
N GLY A 41 -14.57 8.39 -5.87
CA GLY A 41 -14.75 9.54 -6.77
C GLY A 41 -13.44 10.09 -7.35
N PHE A 42 -12.40 9.27 -7.45
CA PHE A 42 -11.14 9.62 -8.10
C PHE A 42 -10.99 8.85 -9.42
N GLY A 43 -10.38 9.49 -10.43
CA GLY A 43 -10.14 8.90 -11.75
C GLY A 43 -8.80 9.32 -12.35
N ASN A 44 -8.66 9.15 -13.67
CA ASN A 44 -7.45 9.49 -14.43
C ASN A 44 -6.16 8.91 -13.82
N HIS A 45 -6.21 7.65 -13.38
CA HIS A 45 -5.11 6.99 -12.70
C HIS A 45 -3.88 6.84 -13.61
N ARG A 46 -2.72 7.29 -13.14
CA ARG A 46 -1.41 7.07 -13.76
C ARG A 46 -0.46 6.45 -12.75
N ALA A 47 0.21 5.38 -13.15
CA ALA A 47 1.06 4.57 -12.29
C ALA A 47 2.52 4.65 -12.72
N TYR A 48 3.40 4.91 -11.75
CA TYR A 48 4.83 5.04 -11.95
C TYR A 48 5.62 4.14 -10.98
N GLY A 49 6.72 3.57 -11.47
CA GLY A 49 7.61 2.69 -10.70
C GLY A 49 8.68 3.46 -9.91
N SER A 50 8.88 4.73 -10.24
CA SER A 50 9.86 5.62 -9.64
C SER A 50 9.36 7.07 -9.63
N LEU A 51 10.08 7.95 -8.94
CA LEU A 51 9.78 9.39 -8.90
C LEU A 51 10.20 10.11 -10.19
N ASP A 52 10.99 9.47 -11.05
CA ASP A 52 11.43 9.99 -12.35
C ASP A 52 10.39 9.74 -13.46
N TRP A 53 9.16 9.37 -13.07
CA TRP A 53 8.03 9.12 -13.97
C TRP A 53 8.20 7.89 -14.88
N GLU A 54 9.07 6.94 -14.51
CA GLU A 54 9.12 5.65 -15.21
C GLU A 54 7.81 4.89 -15.03
N PRO A 55 7.25 4.27 -16.09
CA PRO A 55 6.01 3.51 -15.97
C PRO A 55 6.09 2.40 -14.92
N TYR A 56 5.03 2.25 -14.13
CA TYR A 56 4.91 1.12 -13.22
C TYR A 56 4.74 -0.18 -14.01
N GLY A 57 5.46 -1.23 -13.61
CA GLY A 57 5.39 -2.52 -14.28
C GLY A 57 6.03 -3.65 -13.49
N GLN A 58 6.27 -4.77 -14.18
CA GLN A 58 6.91 -5.92 -13.57
C GLN A 58 8.33 -5.55 -13.09
N GLY A 59 8.65 -5.94 -11.85
CA GLY A 59 9.94 -5.60 -11.24
C GLY A 59 10.00 -4.23 -10.57
N SER A 60 8.96 -3.39 -10.69
CA SER A 60 8.88 -2.15 -9.92
C SER A 60 8.74 -2.45 -8.43
N THR A 61 9.67 -1.93 -7.62
CA THR A 61 9.63 -2.05 -6.15
C THR A 61 8.52 -1.22 -5.52
N TRP A 62 8.23 -0.06 -6.12
CA TRP A 62 7.27 0.91 -5.61
C TRP A 62 6.17 1.17 -6.64
N LEU A 63 4.97 1.50 -6.14
CA LEU A 63 3.87 2.03 -6.93
C LEU A 63 3.62 3.47 -6.48
N TYR A 64 3.85 4.42 -7.39
CA TYR A 64 3.41 5.80 -7.25
C TYR A 64 2.17 5.99 -8.11
N LEU A 65 1.05 6.34 -7.48
CA LEU A 65 -0.22 6.51 -8.16
C LEU A 65 -0.65 7.98 -8.13
N VAL A 66 -0.84 8.57 -9.30
CA VAL A 66 -1.38 9.92 -9.46
C VAL A 66 -2.81 9.80 -9.95
N THR A 67 -3.71 10.53 -9.33
CA THR A 67 -5.15 10.49 -9.64
C THR A 67 -5.76 11.88 -9.46
N THR A 68 -6.90 12.13 -10.09
CA THR A 68 -7.63 13.40 -10.00
C THR A 68 -9.00 13.14 -9.40
N LYS A 69 -9.46 14.02 -8.51
CA LYS A 69 -10.84 13.97 -8.01
C LYS A 69 -11.81 14.36 -9.13
N LEU A 70 -12.83 13.55 -9.34
CA LEU A 70 -13.89 13.78 -10.33
C LEU A 70 -15.00 14.68 -9.79
#